data_AF-A0A9P0MYP0-F1
#
_entry.id   AF-A0A9P0MYP0-F1
#
_cell.length_a   1.000
_cell.length_b   1.000
_cell.length_c   1.000
_cell.angle_alpha   90.00
_cell.angle_beta   90.00
_cell.angle_gamma   90.00
#
_symmetry.space_group_name_H-M   'P 1'
#
loop_
_entity.id
_entity.type
_entity.pdbx_description
1 polymer ?
#
loop_
_entity_poly.entity_id
_entity_poly.type
_entity_poly.pdbx_seq_one_letter_code
_entity_poly.pdbx_strand_id
1 'polypeptide(L)'
;MDRVKVFCLLVSIVLTCGEASKILVVFPMPSRSHGNLGDGVVRHLLNAGHEVTYITPFVYKNPPPKLRTIDVSATLDVIPKDMMTIKSIMDRTIVVENIGFLIYMMTQVLKTAVETESVQKLLNDPKEEFDLVIAEWMFSDVPAGIATIYDCPLIWLSSVEAHWMILQLIDQPTNPAYTVDIMSTYTPPLNFWQRANELWTQVKIKFLNFVWLDGLQERAYKELFAPSITKRGRQPPSFDDVRHNASMILSNAYVSTSVAQSLPQSHKYIGGYHIEEKGTALPEDLRKIMDNAKNGVVYFSMGSNLQSKDMPDEIKRDLLKMFGTLKQTVLWKFEEQLENVPSNVHILNWAPQQAILSHPNLAVFVTHGGLLSTTEAVHFGVPIIGIPVFADQFMNVAKSVNRGFALRVDLSYSLAAELKEAIHEVTTNSRYAEKAKELSYIHHDRPVKPGVELVHWVNHVIKTRGAPHLRSPALHVPFYQKMYLDLAAVLVILFLAGRIVLKKVCAAVCSKKKSGTGGKKKNN
;
A
#
# COMPACT_ATOMS: atom_id res chain seq x y z
N MET A 1 31.90 -24.21 -41.07
CA MET A 1 30.74 -23.32 -40.80
C MET A 1 30.66 -23.05 -39.29
N ASP A 2 31.79 -22.77 -38.63
CA ASP A 2 31.91 -23.09 -37.20
C ASP A 2 32.36 -21.92 -36.31
N ARG A 3 33.16 -20.97 -36.82
CA ARG A 3 33.62 -19.85 -35.98
C ARG A 3 32.58 -18.75 -35.79
N VAL A 4 31.79 -18.46 -36.82
CA VAL A 4 30.72 -17.45 -36.76
C VAL A 4 29.56 -17.93 -35.89
N LYS A 5 29.18 -19.22 -35.97
CA LYS A 5 28.15 -19.78 -35.09
C LYS A 5 28.60 -19.85 -33.64
N VAL A 6 29.85 -20.23 -33.36
CA VAL A 6 30.42 -20.22 -32.00
C VAL A 6 30.54 -18.80 -31.48
N PHE A 7 30.96 -17.83 -32.30
CA PHE A 7 30.99 -16.41 -31.90
C PHE A 7 29.59 -15.86 -31.62
N CYS A 8 28.60 -16.12 -32.49
CA CYS A 8 27.22 -15.74 -32.24
C CYS A 8 26.63 -16.46 -31.01
N LEU A 9 27.00 -17.71 -30.75
CA LEU A 9 26.59 -18.44 -29.55
C LEU A 9 27.23 -17.83 -28.29
N LEU A 10 28.52 -17.50 -28.33
CA LEU A 10 29.23 -16.86 -27.21
C LEU A 10 28.72 -15.44 -26.95
N VAL A 11 28.48 -14.65 -28.00
CA VAL A 11 27.86 -13.32 -27.89
C VAL A 11 26.44 -13.44 -27.36
N SER A 12 25.64 -14.40 -27.82
CA SER A 12 24.32 -14.69 -27.26
C SER A 12 24.41 -15.15 -25.80
N ILE A 13 25.39 -15.99 -25.43
CA ILE A 13 25.61 -16.43 -24.05
C ILE A 13 25.98 -15.24 -23.15
N VAL A 14 26.90 -14.38 -23.58
CA VAL A 14 27.31 -13.15 -22.87
C VAL A 14 26.14 -12.15 -22.78
N LEU A 15 25.29 -12.05 -23.81
CA LEU A 15 24.07 -11.22 -23.79
C LEU A 15 22.95 -11.84 -22.94
N THR A 16 22.93 -13.16 -22.73
CA THR A 16 21.98 -13.87 -21.84
C THR A 16 22.47 -14.05 -20.41
N CYS A 17 23.75 -13.81 -20.13
CA CYS A 17 24.23 -13.61 -18.77
C CYS A 17 23.63 -12.29 -18.26
N GLY A 18 22.40 -12.35 -17.75
CA GLY A 18 21.86 -11.26 -16.96
C GLY A 18 22.84 -10.98 -15.83
N GLU A 19 23.42 -9.78 -15.81
CA GLU A 19 24.28 -9.37 -14.71
C GLU A 19 23.49 -9.51 -13.40
N ALA A 20 24.00 -10.34 -12.50
CA ALA A 20 23.41 -10.53 -11.18
C ALA A 20 23.63 -9.25 -10.38
N SER A 21 22.64 -8.34 -10.39
CA SER A 21 22.69 -7.11 -9.60
C SER A 21 22.59 -7.39 -8.10
N LYS A 22 23.24 -6.54 -7.30
CA LYS A 22 23.15 -6.49 -5.84
C LYS A 22 22.04 -5.55 -5.43
N ILE A 23 20.97 -6.10 -4.84
CA ILE A 23 19.77 -5.35 -4.48
C ILE A 23 19.61 -5.34 -2.96
N LEU A 24 19.44 -4.15 -2.39
CA LEU A 24 19.10 -3.97 -0.99
C LEU A 24 17.58 -3.82 -0.84
N VAL A 25 16.96 -4.74 -0.11
CA VAL A 25 15.53 -4.76 0.19
C VAL A 25 15.32 -4.37 1.65
N VAL A 26 14.48 -3.35 1.91
CA VAL A 26 14.33 -2.74 3.23
C VAL A 26 12.87 -2.82 3.71
N PHE A 27 12.58 -3.74 4.63
CA PHE A 27 11.26 -3.94 5.24
C PHE A 27 11.39 -3.99 6.77
N PRO A 28 11.52 -2.84 7.44
CA PRO A 28 11.74 -2.80 8.89
C PRO A 28 10.45 -2.98 9.69
N MET A 29 9.29 -3.02 9.03
CA MET A 29 7.99 -3.03 9.71
C MET A 29 7.81 -4.31 10.54
N PRO A 30 7.54 -4.21 11.87
CA PRO A 30 7.39 -5.34 12.78
C PRO A 30 6.03 -6.06 12.64
N SER A 31 5.59 -6.32 11.42
CA SER A 31 4.33 -7.02 11.16
C SER A 31 4.50 -8.12 10.12
N ARG A 32 3.96 -9.30 10.40
CA ARG A 32 4.16 -10.47 9.54
C ARG A 32 3.58 -10.28 8.14
N SER A 33 2.52 -9.49 7.97
CA SER A 33 1.97 -9.16 6.64
C SER A 33 2.98 -8.41 5.77
N HIS A 34 3.70 -7.44 6.34
CA HIS A 34 4.77 -6.71 5.67
C HIS A 34 5.98 -7.62 5.41
N GLY A 35 6.32 -8.48 6.37
CA GLY A 35 7.33 -9.53 6.19
C GLY A 35 7.03 -10.44 4.99
N ASN A 36 5.77 -10.90 4.82
CA ASN A 36 5.36 -11.72 3.69
C ASN A 36 5.48 -10.99 2.34
N LEU A 37 5.25 -9.67 2.31
CA LEU A 37 5.49 -8.85 1.13
C LEU A 37 6.98 -8.79 0.79
N GLY A 38 7.84 -8.47 1.76
CA GLY A 38 9.29 -8.47 1.57
C GLY A 38 9.84 -9.84 1.16
N ASP A 39 9.35 -10.92 1.78
CA ASP A 39 9.66 -12.31 1.41
C ASP A 39 9.29 -12.60 -0.05
N GLY A 40 8.15 -12.06 -0.52
CA GLY A 40 7.73 -12.14 -1.91
C GLY A 40 8.68 -11.42 -2.87
N VAL A 41 9.15 -10.22 -2.53
CA VAL A 41 10.16 -9.49 -3.33
C VAL A 41 11.45 -10.31 -3.41
N VAL A 42 11.98 -10.71 -2.26
CA VAL A 42 13.23 -11.47 -2.12
C VAL A 42 13.17 -12.73 -2.98
N ARG A 43 12.08 -13.51 -2.85
CA ARG A 43 11.87 -14.74 -3.62
C ARG A 43 11.92 -14.50 -5.13
N HIS A 44 11.22 -13.48 -5.64
CA HIS A 44 11.20 -13.19 -7.08
C HIS A 44 12.55 -12.69 -7.61
N LEU A 45 13.28 -11.88 -6.82
CA LEU A 45 14.61 -11.39 -7.20
C LEU A 45 15.66 -12.51 -7.20
N LEU A 46 15.65 -13.39 -6.20
CA LEU A 46 16.55 -14.55 -6.14
C LEU A 46 16.28 -15.52 -7.31
N ASN A 47 15.00 -15.77 -7.63
CA ASN A 47 14.62 -16.59 -8.79
C ASN A 47 15.07 -15.98 -10.12
N ALA A 48 15.19 -14.65 -10.20
CA ALA A 48 15.73 -13.94 -11.34
C ALA A 48 17.28 -13.91 -11.38
N GLY A 49 17.95 -14.45 -10.36
CA GLY A 49 19.40 -14.60 -10.30
C GLY A 49 20.17 -13.49 -9.57
N HIS A 50 19.46 -12.48 -9.05
CA HIS A 50 20.05 -11.34 -8.31
C HIS A 50 20.62 -11.76 -6.95
N GLU A 51 21.55 -10.97 -6.44
CA GLU A 51 22.02 -11.04 -5.06
C GLU A 51 21.20 -10.09 -4.19
N VAL A 52 20.67 -10.58 -3.06
CA VAL A 52 19.74 -9.80 -2.24
C VAL A 52 20.29 -9.66 -0.83
N THR A 53 20.45 -8.41 -0.38
CA THR A 53 20.56 -8.11 1.06
C THR A 53 19.21 -7.65 1.56
N TYR A 54 18.68 -8.29 2.60
CA TYR A 54 17.33 -8.06 3.10
C TYR A 54 17.35 -7.61 4.57
N ILE A 55 16.96 -6.36 4.82
CA ILE A 55 16.77 -5.82 6.17
C ILE A 55 15.34 -6.15 6.62
N THR A 56 15.21 -6.99 7.65
CA THR A 56 13.92 -7.50 8.11
C THR A 56 13.91 -7.91 9.58
N PRO A 57 12.78 -7.75 10.30
CA PRO A 57 12.63 -8.32 11.64
C PRO A 57 12.35 -9.83 11.63
N PHE A 58 12.08 -10.44 10.46
CA PHE A 58 11.73 -11.85 10.33
C PHE A 58 12.83 -12.63 9.60
N VAL A 59 13.90 -12.95 10.32
CA VAL A 59 15.10 -13.59 9.75
C VAL A 59 14.83 -15.04 9.31
N TYR A 60 15.44 -15.43 8.19
CA TYR A 60 15.40 -16.78 7.66
C TYR A 60 16.28 -17.70 8.51
N LYS A 61 15.72 -18.83 8.99
CA LYS A 61 16.52 -19.86 9.68
C LYS A 61 17.55 -20.50 8.74
N ASN A 62 17.15 -20.77 7.49
CA ASN A 62 17.99 -21.35 6.44
C ASN A 62 17.85 -20.47 5.18
N PRO A 63 18.63 -19.39 5.04
CA PRO A 63 18.53 -18.50 3.90
C PRO A 63 18.95 -19.22 2.60
N PRO A 64 18.24 -18.99 1.47
CA PRO A 64 18.69 -19.47 0.17
C PRO A 64 20.08 -18.91 -0.21
N PRO A 65 20.79 -19.54 -1.16
CA PRO A 65 22.01 -18.97 -1.74
C PRO A 65 21.76 -17.55 -2.25
N LYS A 66 22.77 -16.68 -2.17
CA LYS A 66 22.72 -15.26 -2.57
C LYS A 66 21.76 -14.36 -1.76
N LEU A 67 21.15 -14.87 -0.69
CA LEU A 67 20.43 -14.06 0.29
C LEU A 67 21.32 -13.77 1.50
N ARG A 68 21.49 -12.49 1.82
CA ARG A 68 22.01 -12.03 3.11
C ARG A 68 20.88 -11.35 3.89
N THR A 69 20.60 -11.81 5.09
CA THR A 69 19.60 -11.19 5.98
C THR A 69 20.27 -10.31 7.03
N ILE A 70 19.74 -9.11 7.22
CA ILE A 70 20.16 -8.16 8.26
C ILE A 70 19.02 -8.09 9.28
N ASP A 71 19.30 -8.56 10.49
CA ASP A 71 18.33 -8.68 11.57
C ASP A 71 18.02 -7.31 12.18
N VAL A 72 16.74 -6.93 12.15
CA VAL A 72 16.19 -5.77 12.85
C VAL A 72 15.03 -6.16 13.77
N SER A 73 15.03 -7.37 14.32
CA SER A 73 14.00 -7.90 15.22
C SER A 73 13.75 -7.02 16.46
N ALA A 74 14.69 -6.15 16.84
CA ALA A 74 14.49 -5.10 17.84
C ALA A 74 13.27 -4.19 17.54
N THR A 75 12.84 -4.06 16.27
CA THR A 75 11.63 -3.31 15.93
C THR A 75 10.36 -3.95 16.46
N LEU A 76 10.36 -5.26 16.78
CA LEU A 76 9.19 -5.98 17.30
C LEU A 76 8.71 -5.44 18.64
N ASP A 77 9.57 -4.76 19.38
CA ASP A 77 9.27 -4.19 20.70
C ASP A 77 8.87 -2.70 20.64
N VAL A 78 8.90 -2.07 19.46
CA VAL A 78 8.55 -0.64 19.29
C VAL A 78 7.05 -0.40 19.48
N ILE A 79 6.23 -1.35 19.07
CA ILE A 79 4.77 -1.28 19.20
C ILE A 79 4.36 -2.14 20.40
N PRO A 80 3.83 -1.55 21.49
CA PRO A 80 3.41 -2.33 22.65
C PRO A 80 2.32 -3.33 22.26
N LYS A 81 2.47 -4.58 22.70
CA LYS A 81 1.59 -5.70 22.29
C LYS A 81 0.15 -5.51 22.73
N ASP A 82 -0.07 -4.80 23.82
CA ASP A 82 -1.38 -4.44 24.39
C ASP A 82 -2.05 -3.25 23.67
N MET A 83 -1.29 -2.49 22.87
CA MET A 83 -1.76 -1.26 22.23
C MET A 83 -2.74 -1.50 21.07
N MET A 84 -2.68 -2.66 20.39
CA MET A 84 -3.51 -2.93 19.21
C MET A 84 -4.28 -4.25 19.32
N THR A 85 -4.67 -4.62 20.54
CA THR A 85 -5.53 -5.80 20.77
C THR A 85 -6.97 -5.50 20.37
N ILE A 86 -7.73 -6.55 20.02
CA ILE A 86 -9.16 -6.41 19.69
C ILE A 86 -9.92 -5.77 20.85
N LYS A 87 -9.70 -6.23 22.08
CA LYS A 87 -10.31 -5.67 23.29
C LYS A 87 -9.97 -4.18 23.48
N SER A 88 -8.70 -3.79 23.40
CA SER A 88 -8.28 -2.39 23.57
C SER A 88 -8.97 -1.45 22.58
N ILE A 89 -9.16 -1.91 21.34
CA ILE A 89 -9.84 -1.15 20.26
C ILE A 89 -11.35 -1.05 20.56
N MET A 90 -11.99 -2.14 20.96
CA MET A 90 -13.41 -2.12 21.35
C MET A 90 -13.68 -1.21 22.56
N ASP A 91 -12.78 -1.21 23.54
CA ASP A 91 -12.84 -0.36 24.73
C ASP A 91 -12.52 1.12 24.40
N ARG A 92 -12.21 1.45 23.12
CA ARG A 92 -11.80 2.77 22.63
C ARG A 92 -10.65 3.40 23.42
N THR A 93 -9.79 2.57 23.99
CA THR A 93 -8.67 3.03 24.82
C THR A 93 -7.61 3.77 24.01
N ILE A 94 -7.55 3.55 22.68
CA ILE A 94 -6.49 4.05 21.79
C ILE A 94 -7.08 4.53 20.46
N VAL A 95 -6.66 5.72 20.02
CA VAL A 95 -7.03 6.30 18.71
C VAL A 95 -5.93 6.01 17.69
N VAL A 96 -5.99 4.84 17.05
CA VAL A 96 -5.04 4.41 16.00
C VAL A 96 -5.30 5.13 14.65
N GLU A 97 -6.40 5.88 14.54
CA GLU A 97 -6.81 6.58 13.31
C GLU A 97 -6.13 7.94 13.11
N ASN A 98 -5.17 8.32 13.96
CA ASN A 98 -4.45 9.58 13.82
C ASN A 98 -3.22 9.44 12.92
N ILE A 99 -3.25 10.06 11.74
CA ILE A 99 -2.16 10.02 10.76
C ILE A 99 -0.82 10.58 11.28
N GLY A 100 -0.85 11.58 12.18
CA GLY A 100 0.36 12.14 12.78
C GLY A 100 1.03 11.15 13.74
N PHE A 101 0.23 10.45 14.53
CA PHE A 101 0.71 9.35 15.36
C PHE A 101 1.30 8.22 14.50
N LEU A 102 0.64 7.86 13.39
CA LEU A 102 1.14 6.83 12.49
C LEU A 102 2.50 7.21 11.88
N ILE A 103 2.65 8.42 11.35
CA ILE A 103 3.93 8.90 10.79
C ILE A 103 5.02 8.93 11.87
N TYR A 104 4.70 9.38 13.08
CA TYR A 104 5.63 9.36 14.21
C TYR A 104 6.08 7.92 14.53
N MET A 105 5.14 6.99 14.68
CA MET A 105 5.43 5.58 14.98
C MET A 105 6.26 4.92 13.89
N MET A 106 5.95 5.15 12.61
CA MET A 106 6.71 4.58 11.50
C MET A 106 8.12 5.16 11.43
N THR A 107 8.30 6.44 11.80
CA THR A 107 9.62 7.05 11.96
C THR A 107 10.41 6.40 13.10
N GLN A 108 9.77 6.08 14.24
CA GLN A 108 10.42 5.38 15.36
C GLN A 108 10.82 3.95 14.98
N VAL A 109 9.95 3.20 14.29
CA VAL A 109 10.28 1.85 13.80
C VAL A 109 11.54 1.88 12.94
N LEU A 110 11.61 2.82 11.98
CA LEU A 110 12.80 2.95 11.15
C LEU A 110 14.03 3.37 11.95
N LYS A 111 13.89 4.33 12.88
CA LYS A 111 14.99 4.75 13.77
C LYS A 111 15.57 3.55 14.52
N THR A 112 14.72 2.77 15.20
CA THR A 112 15.13 1.55 15.90
C THR A 112 15.80 0.55 14.98
N ALA A 113 15.28 0.34 13.76
CA ALA A 113 15.90 -0.55 12.79
C ALA A 113 17.31 -0.09 12.39
N VAL A 114 17.47 1.21 12.08
CA VAL A 114 18.75 1.78 11.62
C VAL A 114 19.79 1.82 12.74
N GLU A 115 19.38 2.01 13.99
CA GLU A 115 20.27 2.05 15.15
C GLU A 115 20.82 0.68 15.56
N THR A 116 20.27 -0.42 15.04
CA THR A 116 20.82 -1.75 15.27
C THR A 116 22.27 -1.86 14.79
N GLU A 117 23.09 -2.63 15.52
CA GLU A 117 24.51 -2.81 15.19
C GLU A 117 24.69 -3.42 13.79
N SER A 118 23.79 -4.32 13.39
CA SER A 118 23.79 -5.00 12.10
C SER A 118 23.60 -4.00 10.94
N VAL A 119 22.65 -3.07 11.07
CA VAL A 119 22.41 -2.03 10.05
C VAL A 119 23.51 -0.97 10.10
N GLN A 120 23.97 -0.55 11.27
CA GLN A 120 25.10 0.40 11.36
C GLN A 120 26.37 -0.15 10.71
N LYS A 121 26.69 -1.43 10.89
CA LYS A 121 27.82 -2.07 10.19
C LYS A 121 27.65 -2.01 8.68
N LEU A 122 26.45 -2.33 8.17
CA LEU A 122 26.15 -2.29 6.74
C LEU A 122 26.31 -0.88 6.17
N LEU A 123 25.66 0.13 6.78
CA LEU A 123 25.64 1.50 6.26
C LEU A 123 27.02 2.17 6.30
N ASN A 124 27.87 1.82 7.27
CA ASN A 124 29.18 2.43 7.48
C ASN A 124 30.33 1.66 6.81
N ASP A 125 30.12 0.47 6.25
CA ASP A 125 31.17 -0.26 5.53
C ASP A 125 31.37 0.33 4.11
N PRO A 126 32.54 0.94 3.80
CA PRO A 126 32.78 1.54 2.49
C PRO A 126 32.86 0.52 1.35
N LYS A 127 32.99 -0.79 1.64
CA LYS A 127 33.01 -1.85 0.63
C LYS A 127 31.62 -2.29 0.19
N GLU A 128 30.59 -1.91 0.93
CA GLU A 128 29.20 -2.21 0.60
C GLU A 128 28.71 -1.28 -0.52
N GLU A 129 28.24 -1.90 -1.60
CA GLU A 129 27.71 -1.28 -2.80
C GLU A 129 26.46 -2.05 -3.25
N PHE A 130 25.48 -1.30 -3.76
CA PHE A 130 24.22 -1.85 -4.26
C PHE A 130 23.84 -1.15 -5.56
N ASP A 131 23.30 -1.90 -6.51
CA ASP A 131 22.81 -1.38 -7.79
C ASP A 131 21.42 -0.76 -7.66
N LEU A 132 20.68 -1.12 -6.60
CA LEU A 132 19.32 -0.68 -6.36
C LEU A 132 18.94 -0.83 -4.88
N VAL A 133 18.16 0.13 -4.37
CA VAL A 133 17.39 -0.03 -3.12
C VAL A 133 15.91 -0.17 -3.44
N ILE A 134 15.28 -1.20 -2.87
CA ILE A 134 13.83 -1.33 -2.79
C ILE A 134 13.43 -1.12 -1.33
N ALA A 135 12.75 -0.02 -1.04
CA ALA A 135 12.33 0.30 0.31
C ALA A 135 10.82 0.22 0.43
N GLU A 136 10.35 -0.39 1.51
CA GLU A 136 8.94 -0.33 1.89
C GLU A 136 8.56 1.11 2.25
N TRP A 137 7.49 1.61 1.64
CA TRP A 137 6.82 2.83 2.06
C TRP A 137 5.62 2.48 2.94
N MET A 138 5.67 2.96 4.19
CA MET A 138 4.56 2.89 5.15
C MET A 138 4.55 4.18 5.95
N PHE A 139 3.97 5.25 5.40
CA PHE A 139 3.87 6.57 6.03
C PHE A 139 5.20 7.19 6.51
N SER A 140 6.33 6.77 5.93
CA SER A 140 7.64 7.35 6.20
C SER A 140 8.45 7.40 4.91
N ASP A 141 8.96 8.59 4.61
CA ASP A 141 9.79 8.86 3.43
C ASP A 141 11.30 8.74 3.76
N VAL A 142 11.62 8.65 5.05
CA VAL A 142 12.98 8.56 5.59
C VAL A 142 13.81 7.40 4.99
N PRO A 143 13.26 6.20 4.67
CA PRO A 143 14.04 5.13 4.05
C PRO A 143 14.71 5.50 2.73
N ALA A 144 14.26 6.56 2.03
CA ALA A 144 14.92 7.04 0.82
C ALA A 144 16.39 7.44 1.05
N GLY A 145 16.76 7.82 2.28
CA GLY A 145 18.14 8.13 2.64
C GLY A 145 19.11 6.94 2.48
N ILE A 146 18.61 5.71 2.51
CA ILE A 146 19.44 4.50 2.32
C ILE A 146 19.95 4.44 0.88
N ALA A 147 19.10 4.71 -0.12
CA ALA A 147 19.52 4.77 -1.52
C ALA A 147 20.59 5.86 -1.74
N THR A 148 20.42 6.99 -1.06
CA THR A 148 21.39 8.09 -1.09
C THR A 148 22.75 7.67 -0.53
N ILE A 149 22.83 6.82 0.50
CA ILE A 149 24.11 6.30 1.05
C ILE A 149 24.90 5.49 0.01
N TYR A 150 24.22 4.76 -0.87
CA TYR A 150 24.87 3.91 -1.88
C TYR A 150 24.96 4.54 -3.26
N ASP A 151 24.40 5.75 -3.44
CA ASP A 151 24.37 6.45 -4.73
C ASP A 151 23.66 5.67 -5.83
N CYS A 152 22.60 4.95 -5.48
CA CYS A 152 21.87 4.09 -6.42
C CYS A 152 20.38 4.46 -6.51
N PRO A 153 19.67 4.01 -7.55
CA PRO A 153 18.25 4.23 -7.70
C PRO A 153 17.41 3.68 -6.52
N LEU A 154 16.24 4.30 -6.33
CA LEU A 154 15.26 3.89 -5.32
C LEU A 154 13.96 3.46 -6.00
N ILE A 155 13.44 2.31 -5.59
CA ILE A 155 12.05 1.90 -5.84
C ILE A 155 11.30 1.88 -4.51
N TRP A 156 10.19 2.60 -4.46
CA TRP A 156 9.23 2.47 -3.38
C TRP A 156 8.37 1.23 -3.59
N LEU A 157 8.21 0.42 -2.54
CA LEU A 157 7.20 -0.62 -2.49
C LEU A 157 6.08 -0.20 -1.53
N SER A 158 4.88 -0.02 -2.06
CA SER A 158 3.69 0.30 -1.26
C SER A 158 3.03 -0.98 -0.75
N SER A 159 3.00 -1.14 0.57
CA SER A 159 2.29 -2.24 1.24
C SER A 159 0.77 -2.07 1.21
N VAL A 160 0.30 -0.83 1.02
CA VAL A 160 -1.10 -0.44 0.85
C VAL A 160 -1.40 -0.04 -0.60
N GLU A 161 -2.67 0.23 -0.91
CA GLU A 161 -3.08 0.74 -2.22
C GLU A 161 -2.47 2.13 -2.51
N ALA A 162 -2.23 2.41 -3.80
CA ALA A 162 -1.77 3.73 -4.23
C ALA A 162 -2.80 4.82 -3.89
N HIS A 163 -2.33 5.88 -3.23
CA HIS A 163 -3.13 6.99 -2.75
C HIS A 163 -2.31 8.28 -2.80
N TRP A 164 -2.96 9.42 -2.54
CA TRP A 164 -2.37 10.74 -2.75
C TRP A 164 -1.04 10.98 -2.00
N MET A 165 -0.83 10.38 -0.83
CA MET A 165 0.38 10.60 -0.01
C MET A 165 1.63 9.97 -0.60
N ILE A 166 1.52 8.77 -1.17
CA ILE A 166 2.66 8.10 -1.81
C ILE A 166 2.82 8.56 -3.27
N LEU A 167 1.72 8.80 -3.99
CA LEU A 167 1.78 9.21 -5.40
C LEU A 167 2.42 10.59 -5.60
N GLN A 168 2.27 11.51 -4.65
CA GLN A 168 2.96 12.81 -4.71
C GLN A 168 4.50 12.70 -4.65
N LEU A 169 5.07 11.56 -4.21
CA LEU A 169 6.52 11.35 -4.20
C LEU A 169 7.10 11.12 -5.61
N ILE A 170 6.28 10.71 -6.58
CA ILE A 170 6.70 10.44 -7.96
C ILE A 170 5.94 11.24 -9.02
N ASP A 171 4.85 11.91 -8.63
CA ASP A 171 3.96 12.70 -9.49
C ASP A 171 3.19 13.77 -8.68
N GLN A 172 1.85 13.77 -8.74
CA GLN A 172 0.99 14.71 -8.04
C GLN A 172 -0.01 13.95 -7.14
N PRO A 173 -0.51 14.57 -6.08
CA PRO A 173 -1.57 13.96 -5.28
C PRO A 173 -2.82 13.72 -6.13
N THR A 174 -3.58 12.66 -5.79
CA THR A 174 -4.86 12.39 -6.44
C THR A 174 -5.92 13.42 -6.05
N ASN A 175 -6.91 13.61 -6.92
CA ASN A 175 -7.92 14.65 -6.75
C ASN A 175 -9.02 14.22 -5.75
N PRO A 176 -9.18 14.93 -4.62
CA PRO A 176 -10.16 14.57 -3.58
C PRO A 176 -11.62 14.72 -4.02
N ALA A 177 -11.90 15.28 -5.21
CA ALA A 177 -13.25 15.33 -5.76
C ALA A 177 -13.78 13.95 -6.20
N TYR A 178 -12.90 12.99 -6.45
CA TYR A 178 -13.27 11.64 -6.91
C TYR A 178 -12.36 10.52 -6.39
N THR A 179 -11.28 10.83 -5.67
CA THR A 179 -10.50 9.86 -4.89
C THR A 179 -10.66 10.12 -3.40
N VAL A 180 -10.56 9.06 -2.61
CA VAL A 180 -10.70 9.10 -1.15
C VAL A 180 -9.34 8.93 -0.47
N ASP A 181 -9.20 9.48 0.72
CA ASP A 181 -8.08 9.22 1.61
C ASP A 181 -8.01 7.73 2.01
N ILE A 182 -6.80 7.23 2.28
CA ILE A 182 -6.57 5.83 2.65
C ILE A 182 -7.26 5.45 3.97
N MET A 183 -7.49 6.42 4.86
CA MET A 183 -8.19 6.26 6.13
C MET A 183 -9.69 6.63 6.03
N SER A 184 -10.19 7.00 4.85
CA SER A 184 -11.60 7.30 4.66
C SER A 184 -12.46 6.03 4.78
N THR A 185 -13.78 6.21 4.94
CA THR A 185 -14.77 5.13 4.85
C THR A 185 -15.71 5.33 3.66
N TYR A 186 -15.50 6.37 2.85
CA TYR A 186 -16.32 6.66 1.69
C TYR A 186 -15.89 5.86 0.46
N THR A 187 -16.84 5.57 -0.42
CA THR A 187 -16.57 4.97 -1.73
C THR A 187 -17.17 5.85 -2.83
N PRO A 188 -16.45 6.13 -3.93
CA PRO A 188 -17.01 6.86 -5.06
C PRO A 188 -18.24 6.16 -5.67
N PRO A 189 -19.21 6.90 -6.24
CA PRO A 189 -19.22 8.36 -6.44
C PRO A 189 -19.53 9.15 -5.16
N LEU A 190 -18.80 10.25 -4.95
CA LEU A 190 -18.89 11.07 -3.74
C LEU A 190 -19.93 12.19 -3.88
N ASN A 191 -20.74 12.40 -2.85
CA ASN A 191 -21.63 13.55 -2.76
C ASN A 191 -20.86 14.85 -2.40
N PHE A 192 -21.56 16.00 -2.34
CA PHE A 192 -20.92 17.29 -2.04
C PHE A 192 -20.16 17.31 -0.71
N TRP A 193 -20.79 16.82 0.37
CA TRP A 193 -20.19 16.84 1.71
C TRP A 193 -19.00 15.89 1.82
N GLN A 194 -19.10 14.72 1.18
CA GLN A 194 -17.99 13.77 1.12
C GLN A 194 -16.79 14.39 0.39
N ARG A 195 -17.00 15.02 -0.78
CA ARG A 195 -15.92 15.73 -1.49
C ARG A 195 -15.30 16.85 -0.66
N ALA A 196 -16.12 17.63 0.04
CA ALA A 196 -15.64 18.68 0.93
C ALA A 196 -14.80 18.10 2.09
N ASN A 197 -15.20 16.97 2.65
CA ASN A 197 -14.46 16.28 3.70
C ASN A 197 -13.13 15.68 3.21
N GLU A 198 -13.11 15.07 2.03
CA GLU A 198 -11.87 14.54 1.43
C GLU A 198 -10.88 15.68 1.13
N LEU A 199 -11.38 16.81 0.58
CA LEU A 199 -10.54 17.99 0.35
C LEU A 199 -10.00 18.55 1.66
N TRP A 200 -10.85 18.70 2.68
CA TRP A 200 -10.43 19.19 3.99
C TRP A 200 -9.39 18.27 4.64
N THR A 201 -9.56 16.95 4.51
CA THR A 201 -8.60 15.96 5.01
C THR A 201 -7.23 16.15 4.35
N GLN A 202 -7.16 16.24 3.02
CA GLN A 202 -5.88 16.49 2.34
C GLN A 202 -5.26 17.84 2.76
N VAL A 203 -6.03 18.92 2.85
CA VAL A 203 -5.54 20.24 3.28
C VAL A 203 -4.98 20.18 4.70
N LYS A 204 -5.73 19.57 5.62
CA LYS A 204 -5.32 19.39 7.02
C LYS A 204 -4.02 18.61 7.15
N ILE A 205 -3.88 17.49 6.42
CA ILE A 205 -2.67 16.65 6.47
C ILE A 205 -1.49 17.38 5.84
N LYS A 206 -1.67 18.07 4.71
CA LYS A 206 -0.61 18.89 4.11
C LYS A 206 -0.14 20.01 5.04
N PHE A 207 -1.07 20.68 5.73
CA PHE A 207 -0.72 21.67 6.74
C PHE A 207 0.08 21.04 7.89
N LEU A 208 -0.38 19.89 8.40
CA LEU A 208 0.31 19.14 9.46
C LEU A 208 1.73 18.70 9.05
N ASN A 209 1.91 18.25 7.81
CA ASN A 209 3.20 17.93 7.24
C ASN A 209 4.11 19.16 7.24
N PHE A 210 3.62 20.27 6.71
CA PHE A 210 4.38 21.52 6.61
C PHE A 210 4.82 22.05 7.99
N VAL A 211 3.95 22.03 9.00
CA VAL A 211 4.27 22.62 10.31
C VAL A 211 5.05 21.70 11.24
N TRP A 212 4.93 20.37 11.08
CA TRP A 212 5.48 19.43 12.05
C TRP A 212 6.12 18.17 11.44
N LEU A 213 5.37 17.40 10.63
CA LEU A 213 5.79 16.04 10.28
C LEU A 213 6.97 15.99 9.30
N ASP A 214 7.08 16.95 8.37
CA ASP A 214 8.25 17.05 7.49
C ASP A 214 9.51 17.36 8.31
N GLY A 215 9.42 18.25 9.30
CA GLY A 215 10.53 18.56 10.20
C GLY A 215 10.94 17.39 11.09
N LEU A 216 9.99 16.53 11.50
CA LEU A 216 10.28 15.29 12.22
C LEU A 216 11.09 14.32 11.36
N GLN A 217 10.64 14.06 10.13
CA GLN A 217 11.29 13.14 9.21
C GLN A 217 12.63 13.68 8.71
N GLU A 218 12.75 14.99 8.44
CA GLU A 218 14.01 15.61 8.04
C GLU A 218 15.08 15.49 9.14
N ARG A 219 14.70 15.68 10.42
CA ARG A 219 15.62 15.45 11.54
C ARG A 219 16.07 14.00 11.60
N ALA A 220 15.16 13.04 11.45
CA ALA A 220 15.49 11.62 11.41
C ALA A 220 16.45 11.30 10.25
N TYR A 221 16.21 11.80 9.04
CA TYR A 221 17.11 11.64 7.89
C TYR A 221 18.52 12.19 8.18
N LYS A 222 18.61 13.41 8.74
CA LYS A 222 19.88 14.04 9.10
C LYS A 222 20.63 13.27 10.18
N GLU A 223 19.93 12.78 11.20
CA GLU A 223 20.52 12.01 12.29
C GLU A 223 21.02 10.64 11.81
N LEU A 224 20.20 9.93 11.03
CA LEU A 224 20.42 8.52 10.72
C LEU A 224 21.33 8.28 9.51
N PHE A 225 21.30 9.16 8.49
CA PHE A 225 21.93 8.86 7.20
C PHE A 225 22.98 9.88 6.75
N ALA A 226 22.83 11.16 7.10
CA ALA A 226 23.82 12.19 6.73
C ALA A 226 25.27 11.86 7.17
N PRO A 227 25.52 11.28 8.37
CA PRO A 227 26.87 10.86 8.77
C PRO A 227 27.46 9.81 7.83
N SER A 228 26.68 8.79 7.44
CA SER A 228 27.12 7.71 6.55
C SER A 228 27.38 8.20 5.12
N ILE A 229 26.55 9.14 4.62
CA ILE A 229 26.77 9.80 3.32
C ILE A 229 28.09 10.60 3.35
N THR A 230 28.32 11.37 4.42
CA THR A 230 29.53 12.17 4.60
C THR A 230 30.80 11.32 4.70
N LYS A 231 30.74 10.19 5.42
CA LYS A 231 31.86 9.22 5.50
C LYS A 231 32.25 8.65 4.13
N ARG A 232 31.30 8.60 3.20
CA ARG A 232 31.53 8.20 1.79
C ARG A 232 31.98 9.37 0.90
N GLY A 233 32.34 10.52 1.49
CA GLY A 233 32.92 11.67 0.78
C GLY A 233 31.90 12.52 0.00
N ARG A 234 30.60 12.34 0.23
CA ARG A 234 29.53 13.10 -0.46
C ARG A 234 28.83 14.05 0.49
N GLN A 235 28.32 15.15 -0.06
CA GLN A 235 27.46 16.07 0.70
C GLN A 235 26.04 15.51 0.77
N PRO A 236 25.43 15.37 1.97
CA PRO A 236 24.05 14.94 2.10
C PRO A 236 23.09 15.90 1.36
N PRO A 237 22.29 15.42 0.39
CA PRO A 237 21.25 16.24 -0.24
C PRO A 237 20.16 16.63 0.77
N SER A 238 19.33 17.59 0.38
CA SER A 238 18.16 17.95 1.20
C SER A 238 17.18 16.78 1.30
N PHE A 239 16.44 16.70 2.41
CA PHE A 239 15.46 15.62 2.58
C PHE A 239 14.36 15.67 1.51
N ASP A 240 13.98 16.88 1.07
CA ASP A 240 12.97 17.06 0.03
C ASP A 240 13.43 16.52 -1.33
N ASP A 241 14.70 16.74 -1.69
CA ASP A 241 15.29 16.14 -2.90
C ASP A 241 15.29 14.61 -2.80
N VAL A 242 15.71 14.07 -1.65
CA VAL A 242 15.84 12.63 -1.44
C VAL A 242 14.48 11.91 -1.55
N ARG A 243 13.43 12.43 -0.88
CA ARG A 243 12.11 11.76 -0.89
C ARG A 243 11.42 11.76 -2.25
N HIS A 244 11.67 12.76 -3.09
CA HIS A 244 11.10 12.88 -4.44
C HIS A 244 12.01 12.28 -5.54
N ASN A 245 13.16 11.69 -5.19
CA ASN A 245 14.11 11.12 -6.15
C ASN A 245 13.87 9.63 -6.47
N ALA A 246 12.75 9.06 -6.02
CA ALA A 246 12.40 7.69 -6.36
C ALA A 246 12.19 7.52 -7.87
N SER A 247 12.69 6.41 -8.42
CA SER A 247 12.53 6.05 -9.82
C SER A 247 11.10 5.62 -10.14
N MET A 248 10.46 4.93 -9.20
CA MET A 248 9.08 4.45 -9.33
C MET A 248 8.47 3.93 -8.03
N ILE A 249 7.16 3.68 -8.07
CA ILE A 249 6.38 2.94 -7.07
C ILE A 249 5.92 1.61 -7.65
N LEU A 250 6.18 0.52 -6.93
CA LEU A 250 5.55 -0.77 -7.10
C LEU A 250 4.46 -0.94 -6.03
N SER A 251 3.20 -1.09 -6.42
CA SER A 251 2.07 -1.17 -5.49
C SER A 251 1.54 -2.60 -5.34
N ASN A 252 1.28 -3.01 -4.09
CA ASN A 252 0.59 -4.26 -3.79
C ASN A 252 -0.93 -4.15 -4.04
N ALA A 253 -1.31 -3.82 -5.27
CA ALA A 253 -2.69 -3.63 -5.67
C ALA A 253 -2.88 -4.05 -7.14
N TYR A 254 -4.14 -4.25 -7.56
CA TYR A 254 -4.49 -4.51 -8.96
C TYR A 254 -5.94 -4.09 -9.22
N VAL A 255 -6.31 -3.87 -10.48
CA VAL A 255 -7.65 -3.38 -10.86
C VAL A 255 -8.82 -4.26 -10.39
N SER A 256 -8.55 -5.53 -10.04
CA SER A 256 -9.52 -6.46 -9.45
C SER A 256 -9.91 -6.12 -8.01
N THR A 257 -9.06 -5.39 -7.27
CA THR A 257 -9.27 -5.01 -5.86
C THR A 257 -9.24 -3.48 -5.65
N SER A 258 -8.54 -2.75 -6.52
CA SER A 258 -8.31 -1.31 -6.43
C SER A 258 -9.40 -0.44 -7.04
N VAL A 259 -9.46 0.84 -6.70
CA VAL A 259 -10.33 1.80 -7.40
C VAL A 259 -9.70 2.18 -8.74
N ALA A 260 -10.53 2.35 -9.78
CA ALA A 260 -10.08 2.87 -11.05
C ALA A 260 -9.59 4.32 -10.87
N GLN A 261 -8.30 4.56 -11.10
CA GLN A 261 -7.69 5.89 -10.97
C GLN A 261 -6.58 6.10 -11.99
N SER A 262 -6.32 7.36 -12.33
CA SER A 262 -5.19 7.74 -13.19
C SER A 262 -3.89 7.59 -12.40
N LEU A 263 -2.90 6.94 -13.00
CA LEU A 263 -1.60 6.66 -12.39
C LEU A 263 -0.47 7.10 -13.33
N PRO A 264 0.64 7.63 -12.79
CA PRO A 264 1.79 8.00 -13.61
C PRO A 264 2.48 6.76 -14.21
N GLN A 265 3.26 6.96 -15.28
CA GLN A 265 4.00 5.87 -15.93
C GLN A 265 5.04 5.22 -15.00
N SER A 266 5.54 5.96 -14.02
CA SER A 266 6.42 5.50 -12.93
C SER A 266 5.69 4.76 -11.81
N HIS A 267 4.42 4.39 -11.97
CA HIS A 267 3.69 3.52 -11.07
C HIS A 267 3.35 2.19 -11.74
N LYS A 268 3.57 1.05 -11.06
CA LYS A 268 3.23 -0.29 -11.56
C LYS A 268 2.52 -1.13 -10.51
N TYR A 269 1.49 -1.84 -10.97
CA TYR A 269 0.77 -2.78 -10.14
C TYR A 269 1.51 -4.11 -10.09
N ILE A 270 1.80 -4.58 -8.88
CA ILE A 270 2.38 -5.90 -8.64
C ILE A 270 1.50 -6.75 -7.72
N GLY A 271 0.27 -6.32 -7.40
CA GLY A 271 -0.62 -7.00 -6.47
C GLY A 271 -0.75 -8.51 -6.74
N GLY A 272 -0.60 -9.29 -5.68
CA GLY A 272 -0.59 -10.77 -5.70
C GLY A 272 0.79 -11.42 -5.81
N TYR A 273 1.88 -10.66 -5.95
CA TYR A 273 3.24 -11.22 -6.06
C TYR A 273 3.70 -12.04 -4.84
N HIS A 274 3.11 -11.81 -3.66
CA HIS A 274 3.38 -12.57 -2.44
C HIS A 274 2.74 -13.97 -2.46
N ILE A 275 1.74 -14.20 -3.33
CA ILE A 275 1.02 -15.47 -3.44
C ILE A 275 1.88 -16.48 -4.20
N GLU A 276 1.97 -17.70 -3.68
CA GLU A 276 2.75 -18.76 -4.30
C GLU A 276 1.99 -19.43 -5.45
N GLU A 277 2.51 -19.33 -6.68
CA GLU A 277 1.82 -19.84 -7.89
C GLU A 277 1.59 -21.35 -7.88
N LYS A 278 2.49 -22.12 -7.26
CA LYS A 278 2.36 -23.59 -7.21
C LYS A 278 1.35 -24.06 -6.16
N GLY A 279 0.78 -23.13 -5.39
CA GLY A 279 -0.02 -23.42 -4.20
C GLY A 279 0.84 -24.04 -3.10
N THR A 280 0.56 -23.69 -1.85
CA THR A 280 1.13 -24.42 -0.72
C THR A 280 0.25 -25.64 -0.47
N ALA A 281 0.85 -26.84 -0.38
CA ALA A 281 0.07 -28.04 -0.07
C ALA A 281 -0.53 -27.96 1.33
N LEU A 282 -1.81 -28.34 1.49
CA LEU A 282 -2.41 -28.50 2.81
C LEU A 282 -1.72 -29.64 3.56
N PRO A 283 -1.42 -29.46 4.86
CA PRO A 283 -1.12 -30.55 5.77
C PRO A 283 -2.16 -31.67 5.67
N GLU A 284 -1.72 -32.93 5.77
CA GLU A 284 -2.54 -34.12 5.53
C GLU A 284 -3.81 -34.16 6.39
N ASP A 285 -3.69 -33.80 7.66
CA ASP A 285 -4.77 -33.70 8.63
C ASP A 285 -5.80 -32.63 8.22
N LEU A 286 -5.33 -31.45 7.82
CA LEU A 286 -6.19 -30.36 7.39
C LEU A 286 -6.88 -30.66 6.05
N ARG A 287 -6.16 -31.30 5.13
CA ARG A 287 -6.73 -31.77 3.86
C ARG A 287 -7.88 -32.74 4.10
N LYS A 288 -7.70 -33.74 4.97
CA LYS A 288 -8.78 -34.69 5.34
C LYS A 288 -9.99 -33.99 5.96
N ILE A 289 -9.78 -32.98 6.80
CA ILE A 289 -10.87 -32.19 7.39
C ILE A 289 -11.67 -31.49 6.28
N MET A 290 -10.98 -30.81 5.37
CA MET A 290 -11.62 -30.05 4.30
C MET A 290 -12.26 -30.94 3.23
N ASP A 291 -11.64 -32.05 2.85
CA ASP A 291 -12.19 -33.03 1.90
C ASP A 291 -13.50 -33.66 2.39
N ASN A 292 -13.61 -33.90 3.71
CA ASN A 292 -14.80 -34.49 4.32
C ASN A 292 -15.92 -33.48 4.62
N ALA A 293 -15.67 -32.18 4.45
CA ALA A 293 -16.62 -31.11 4.75
C ALA A 293 -17.73 -30.98 3.69
N LYS A 294 -18.72 -31.87 3.73
CA LYS A 294 -19.81 -31.96 2.72
C LYS A 294 -20.67 -30.70 2.56
N ASN A 295 -20.80 -29.89 3.62
CA ASN A 295 -21.56 -28.64 3.58
C ASN A 295 -20.66 -27.41 3.32
N GLY A 296 -19.40 -27.65 2.95
CA GLY A 296 -18.39 -26.61 2.81
C GLY A 296 -17.71 -26.23 4.12
N VAL A 297 -16.66 -25.42 3.98
CA VAL A 297 -15.82 -24.93 5.08
C VAL A 297 -16.02 -23.42 5.26
N VAL A 298 -16.15 -22.98 6.50
CA VAL A 298 -16.01 -21.57 6.91
C VAL A 298 -14.60 -21.43 7.48
N TYR A 299 -13.78 -20.56 6.90
CA TYR A 299 -12.48 -20.22 7.47
C TYR A 299 -12.56 -18.88 8.18
N PHE A 300 -12.18 -18.81 9.45
CA PHE A 300 -12.18 -17.58 10.26
C PHE A 300 -10.76 -17.20 10.66
N SER A 301 -10.33 -15.99 10.31
CA SER A 301 -9.02 -15.44 10.71
C SER A 301 -9.02 -13.92 10.82
N MET A 302 -8.58 -13.39 11.97
CA MET A 302 -8.39 -11.94 12.17
C MET A 302 -7.04 -11.42 11.70
N GLY A 303 -6.24 -12.25 11.00
CA GLY A 303 -4.91 -11.88 10.51
C GLY A 303 -3.79 -12.13 11.50
N SER A 304 -2.64 -11.49 11.29
CA SER A 304 -1.44 -11.70 12.11
C SER A 304 -1.32 -10.77 13.31
N ASN A 305 -1.84 -9.54 13.18
CA ASN A 305 -1.71 -8.49 14.20
C ASN A 305 -2.88 -8.50 15.18
N LEU A 306 -4.10 -8.74 14.70
CA LEU A 306 -5.28 -8.94 15.55
C LEU A 306 -5.38 -10.43 15.87
N GLN A 307 -5.23 -10.75 17.15
CA GLN A 307 -5.28 -12.11 17.63
C GLN A 307 -6.70 -12.42 18.14
N SER A 308 -7.28 -13.52 17.69
CA SER A 308 -8.63 -13.95 18.09
C SER A 308 -8.72 -14.14 19.61
N LYS A 309 -7.60 -14.53 20.26
CA LYS A 309 -7.52 -14.68 21.71
C LYS A 309 -7.82 -13.41 22.50
N ASP A 310 -7.58 -12.24 21.90
CA ASP A 310 -7.77 -10.94 22.51
C ASP A 310 -9.22 -10.45 22.41
N MET A 311 -10.13 -11.23 21.81
CA MET A 311 -11.56 -10.94 21.88
C MET A 311 -12.06 -11.09 23.34
N PRO A 312 -13.02 -10.26 23.77
CA PRO A 312 -13.74 -10.48 25.03
C PRO A 312 -14.26 -11.92 25.16
N ASP A 313 -14.23 -12.47 26.39
CA ASP A 313 -14.64 -13.85 26.66
C ASP A 313 -16.09 -14.12 26.27
N GLU A 314 -16.96 -13.11 26.39
CA GLU A 314 -18.34 -13.19 25.96
C GLU A 314 -18.45 -13.44 24.45
N ILE A 315 -17.68 -12.71 23.65
CA ILE A 315 -17.67 -12.84 22.20
C ILE A 315 -17.10 -14.21 21.80
N LYS A 316 -16.01 -14.65 22.44
CA LYS A 316 -15.40 -15.98 22.17
C LYS A 316 -16.39 -17.10 22.43
N ARG A 317 -17.07 -17.08 23.59
CA ARG A 317 -18.08 -18.07 23.97
C ARG A 317 -19.26 -18.06 23.02
N ASP A 318 -19.77 -16.88 22.66
CA ASP A 318 -20.94 -16.76 21.81
C ASP A 318 -20.63 -17.18 20.35
N LEU A 319 -19.41 -16.90 19.86
CA LEU A 319 -18.90 -17.42 18.59
C LEU A 319 -18.77 -18.95 18.60
N LEU A 320 -18.15 -19.55 19.63
CA LEU A 320 -18.05 -21.02 19.76
C LEU A 320 -19.42 -21.67 19.74
N LYS A 321 -20.37 -21.13 20.53
CA LYS A 321 -21.75 -21.62 20.56
C LYS A 321 -22.41 -21.52 19.19
N MET A 322 -22.25 -20.40 18.50
CA MET A 322 -22.82 -20.19 17.17
C MET A 322 -22.22 -21.15 16.14
N PHE A 323 -20.89 -21.28 16.11
CA PHE A 323 -20.19 -22.19 15.20
C PHE A 323 -20.65 -23.65 15.37
N GLY A 324 -20.89 -24.09 16.62
CA GLY A 324 -21.44 -25.41 16.90
C GLY A 324 -22.84 -25.67 16.32
N THR A 325 -23.58 -24.62 15.94
CA THR A 325 -24.89 -24.75 15.28
C THR A 325 -24.82 -24.80 13.76
N LEU A 326 -23.66 -24.53 13.17
CA LEU A 326 -23.47 -24.52 11.72
C LEU A 326 -23.39 -25.95 11.17
N LYS A 327 -23.88 -26.13 9.95
CA LYS A 327 -23.72 -27.40 9.21
C LYS A 327 -22.33 -27.53 8.58
N GLN A 328 -21.67 -26.39 8.38
CA GLN A 328 -20.33 -26.25 7.84
C GLN A 328 -19.27 -26.70 8.85
N THR A 329 -18.15 -27.17 8.33
CA THR A 329 -16.92 -27.29 9.11
C THR A 329 -16.33 -25.90 9.29
N VAL A 330 -15.91 -25.55 10.50
CA VAL A 330 -15.30 -24.26 10.81
C VAL A 330 -13.82 -24.45 11.10
N LEU A 331 -12.97 -23.79 10.33
CA LEU A 331 -11.55 -23.65 10.65
C LEU A 331 -11.35 -22.28 11.29
N TRP A 332 -10.92 -22.24 12.55
CA TRP A 332 -10.70 -20.97 13.26
C TRP A 332 -9.23 -20.80 13.62
N LYS A 333 -8.60 -19.77 13.05
CA LYS A 333 -7.27 -19.33 13.44
C LYS A 333 -7.33 -18.64 14.82
N PHE A 334 -6.74 -19.27 15.83
CA PHE A 334 -6.80 -18.84 17.23
C PHE A 334 -5.49 -19.20 17.93
N GLU A 335 -4.93 -18.28 18.71
CA GLU A 335 -3.53 -18.34 19.16
C GLU A 335 -3.30 -19.17 20.43
N GLU A 336 -4.37 -19.62 21.07
CA GLU A 336 -4.39 -20.37 22.34
C GLU A 336 -5.31 -21.58 22.27
N GLN A 337 -5.17 -22.50 23.23
CA GLN A 337 -6.07 -23.65 23.34
C GLN A 337 -7.43 -23.18 23.88
N LEU A 338 -8.50 -23.58 23.20
CA LEU A 338 -9.87 -23.33 23.64
C LEU A 338 -10.47 -24.60 24.25
N GLU A 339 -11.19 -24.43 25.36
CA GLU A 339 -11.98 -25.49 25.96
C GLU A 339 -13.37 -25.57 25.32
N ASN A 340 -14.02 -26.74 25.42
CA ASN A 340 -15.40 -26.95 24.96
C ASN A 340 -15.63 -26.63 23.46
N VAL A 341 -14.64 -26.91 22.62
CA VAL A 341 -14.73 -26.70 21.16
C VAL A 341 -15.72 -27.70 20.55
N PRO A 342 -16.75 -27.25 19.80
CA PRO A 342 -17.69 -28.14 19.12
C PRO A 342 -17.00 -29.04 18.08
N SER A 343 -17.57 -30.22 17.81
CA SER A 343 -16.93 -31.22 16.93
C SER A 343 -16.75 -30.80 15.47
N ASN A 344 -17.51 -29.82 14.99
CA ASN A 344 -17.37 -29.24 13.64
C ASN A 344 -16.38 -28.07 13.59
N VAL A 345 -15.78 -27.68 14.72
CA VAL A 345 -14.85 -26.55 14.84
C VAL A 345 -13.44 -27.08 15.04
N HIS A 346 -12.50 -26.62 14.22
CA HIS A 346 -11.09 -26.99 14.30
C HIS A 346 -10.24 -25.75 14.54
N ILE A 347 -9.51 -25.74 15.65
CA ILE A 347 -8.64 -24.63 16.04
C ILE A 347 -7.26 -24.79 15.40
N LEU A 348 -6.78 -23.72 14.77
CA LEU A 348 -5.48 -23.64 14.11
C LEU A 348 -4.65 -22.52 14.73
N ASN A 349 -3.57 -22.85 15.46
CA ASN A 349 -2.66 -21.84 16.02
C ASN A 349 -1.99 -21.01 14.92
N TRP A 350 -1.65 -21.67 13.81
CA TRP A 350 -1.19 -21.04 12.58
C TRP A 350 -1.83 -21.74 11.39
N ALA A 351 -2.42 -20.97 10.49
CA ALA A 351 -3.17 -21.51 9.37
C ALA A 351 -2.38 -21.32 8.06
N PRO A 352 -2.22 -22.37 7.21
CA PRO A 352 -1.70 -22.21 5.86
C PRO A 352 -2.77 -21.55 4.97
N GLN A 353 -2.99 -20.24 5.18
CA GLN A 353 -4.12 -19.48 4.63
C GLN A 353 -4.28 -19.64 3.11
N GLN A 354 -3.20 -19.46 2.33
CA GLN A 354 -3.26 -19.62 0.87
C GLN A 354 -3.70 -21.03 0.45
N ALA A 355 -3.23 -22.07 1.17
CA ALA A 355 -3.64 -23.46 0.92
C ALA A 355 -5.14 -23.68 1.22
N ILE A 356 -5.63 -23.13 2.33
CA ILE A 356 -7.05 -23.18 2.70
C ILE A 356 -7.90 -22.44 1.67
N LEU A 357 -7.49 -21.24 1.27
CA LEU A 357 -8.20 -20.42 0.27
C LEU A 357 -8.25 -21.09 -1.10
N SER A 358 -7.22 -21.85 -1.47
CA SER A 358 -7.18 -22.60 -2.74
C SER A 358 -8.05 -23.86 -2.76
N HIS A 359 -8.60 -24.27 -1.62
CA HIS A 359 -9.31 -25.55 -1.51
C HIS A 359 -10.75 -25.45 -2.06
N PRO A 360 -11.21 -26.39 -2.89
CA PRO A 360 -12.52 -26.32 -3.55
C PRO A 360 -13.72 -26.35 -2.59
N ASN A 361 -13.57 -26.96 -1.41
CA ASN A 361 -14.65 -27.02 -0.40
C ASN A 361 -14.71 -25.77 0.50
N LEU A 362 -13.85 -24.77 0.32
CA LEU A 362 -13.98 -23.53 1.07
C LEU A 362 -15.18 -22.73 0.55
N ALA A 363 -16.15 -22.48 1.44
CA ALA A 363 -17.38 -21.79 1.09
C ALA A 363 -17.28 -20.27 1.31
N VAL A 364 -16.65 -19.85 2.41
CA VAL A 364 -16.51 -18.44 2.76
C VAL A 364 -15.31 -18.20 3.67
N PHE A 365 -14.65 -17.07 3.48
CA PHE A 365 -13.57 -16.60 4.34
C PHE A 365 -14.04 -15.43 5.22
N VAL A 366 -14.17 -15.66 6.53
CA VAL A 366 -14.42 -14.63 7.53
C VAL A 366 -13.08 -14.00 7.92
N THR A 367 -12.93 -12.71 7.67
CA THR A 367 -11.65 -12.01 7.79
C THR A 367 -11.80 -10.60 8.35
N HIS A 368 -10.77 -10.10 9.03
CA HIS A 368 -10.66 -8.68 9.38
C HIS A 368 -10.61 -7.73 8.17
N GLY A 369 -10.39 -8.24 6.95
CA GLY A 369 -10.36 -7.41 5.73
C GLY A 369 -9.03 -6.72 5.45
N GLY A 370 -7.91 -7.21 5.99
CA GLY A 370 -6.58 -6.75 5.60
C GLY A 370 -6.32 -6.93 4.10
N LEU A 371 -5.48 -6.07 3.51
CA LEU A 371 -5.27 -6.03 2.06
C LEU A 371 -4.73 -7.33 1.47
N LEU A 372 -3.79 -8.01 2.15
CA LEU A 372 -3.25 -9.30 1.69
C LEU A 372 -4.34 -10.37 1.68
N SER A 373 -5.05 -10.56 2.80
CA SER A 373 -6.16 -11.52 2.91
C SER A 373 -7.23 -11.28 1.85
N THR A 374 -7.57 -10.01 1.58
CA THR A 374 -8.55 -9.66 0.54
C THR A 374 -8.02 -9.96 -0.87
N THR A 375 -6.73 -9.70 -1.12
CA THR A 375 -6.07 -10.02 -2.39
C THR A 375 -6.00 -11.51 -2.62
N GLU A 376 -5.67 -12.31 -1.59
CA GLU A 376 -5.65 -13.76 -1.65
C GLU A 376 -7.05 -14.34 -1.87
N ALA A 377 -8.08 -13.80 -1.21
CA ALA A 377 -9.47 -14.20 -1.44
C ALA A 377 -9.90 -13.96 -2.89
N VAL A 378 -9.59 -12.79 -3.46
CA VAL A 378 -9.84 -12.50 -4.88
C VAL A 378 -9.02 -13.40 -5.78
N HIS A 379 -7.75 -13.65 -5.45
CA HIS A 379 -6.90 -14.55 -6.23
C HIS A 379 -7.55 -15.94 -6.37
N PHE A 380 -8.01 -16.54 -5.27
CA PHE A 380 -8.62 -17.87 -5.28
C PHE A 380 -10.14 -17.89 -5.57
N GLY A 381 -10.75 -16.73 -5.81
CA GLY A 381 -12.18 -16.63 -6.14
C GLY A 381 -13.12 -16.98 -4.97
N VAL A 382 -12.73 -16.62 -3.75
CA VAL A 382 -13.45 -16.91 -2.51
C VAL A 382 -14.19 -15.67 -2.01
N PRO A 383 -15.51 -15.75 -1.73
CA PRO A 383 -16.25 -14.64 -1.12
C PRO A 383 -15.84 -14.45 0.35
N ILE A 384 -15.96 -13.22 0.83
CA ILE A 384 -15.52 -12.87 2.19
C ILE A 384 -16.64 -12.30 3.07
N ILE A 385 -16.56 -12.53 4.38
CA ILE A 385 -17.28 -11.73 5.38
C ILE A 385 -16.24 -10.91 6.12
N GLY A 386 -16.29 -9.59 5.92
CA GLY A 386 -15.35 -8.64 6.48
C GLY A 386 -15.79 -8.14 7.86
N ILE A 387 -14.90 -8.26 8.85
CA ILE A 387 -15.04 -7.70 10.21
C ILE A 387 -13.95 -6.65 10.41
N PRO A 388 -14.08 -5.43 9.83
CA PRO A 388 -13.04 -4.43 9.90
C PRO A 388 -12.87 -3.91 11.33
N VAL A 389 -11.62 -3.73 11.76
CA VAL A 389 -11.29 -3.31 13.13
C VAL A 389 -10.53 -1.98 13.15
N PHE A 390 -9.55 -1.76 12.28
CA PHE A 390 -8.76 -0.52 12.24
C PHE A 390 -8.14 -0.22 10.87
N ALA A 391 -7.67 1.02 10.70
CA ALA A 391 -6.92 1.50 9.53
C ALA A 391 -7.58 1.16 8.17
N ASP A 392 -6.81 0.59 7.24
CA ASP A 392 -7.21 0.32 5.87
C ASP A 392 -8.31 -0.75 5.75
N GLN A 393 -8.53 -1.54 6.80
CA GLN A 393 -9.51 -2.63 6.81
C GLN A 393 -10.93 -2.15 6.49
N PHE A 394 -11.34 -1.00 7.04
CA PHE A 394 -12.67 -0.44 6.76
C PHE A 394 -12.86 -0.15 5.27
N MET A 395 -11.85 0.45 4.64
CA MET A 395 -11.88 0.77 3.21
C MET A 395 -11.81 -0.49 2.35
N ASN A 396 -10.97 -1.47 2.71
CA ASN A 396 -10.86 -2.74 1.99
C ASN A 396 -12.18 -3.53 2.02
N VAL A 397 -12.84 -3.60 3.19
CA VAL A 397 -14.14 -4.26 3.33
C VAL A 397 -15.23 -3.49 2.57
N ALA A 398 -15.28 -2.16 2.70
CA ALA A 398 -16.24 -1.33 1.97
C ALA A 398 -16.14 -1.51 0.44
N LYS A 399 -14.91 -1.55 -0.09
CA LYS A 399 -14.66 -1.84 -1.51
C LYS A 399 -15.10 -3.25 -1.89
N SER A 400 -14.83 -4.23 -1.03
CA SER A 400 -15.21 -5.62 -1.28
C SER A 400 -16.73 -5.82 -1.34
N VAL A 401 -17.45 -5.13 -0.44
CA VAL A 401 -18.92 -5.07 -0.44
C VAL A 401 -19.45 -4.38 -1.70
N ASN A 402 -18.90 -3.22 -2.06
CA ASN A 402 -19.31 -2.49 -3.27
C ASN A 402 -19.06 -3.30 -4.56
N ARG A 403 -18.00 -4.11 -4.57
CA ARG A 403 -17.69 -5.05 -5.67
C ARG A 403 -18.58 -6.28 -5.69
N GLY A 404 -19.35 -6.56 -4.63
CA GLY A 404 -20.38 -7.59 -4.59
C GLY A 404 -19.91 -8.99 -4.19
N PHE A 405 -18.66 -9.18 -3.77
CA PHE A 405 -18.15 -10.49 -3.33
C PHE A 405 -18.03 -10.61 -1.80
N ALA A 406 -18.50 -9.59 -1.06
CA ALA A 406 -18.39 -9.55 0.39
C ALA A 406 -19.65 -9.07 1.10
N LEU A 407 -19.76 -9.45 2.38
CA LEU A 407 -20.60 -8.81 3.37
C LEU A 407 -19.75 -8.21 4.50
N ARG A 408 -20.22 -7.11 5.08
CA ARG A 408 -19.63 -6.52 6.28
C ARG A 408 -20.43 -6.93 7.51
N VAL A 409 -19.74 -7.31 8.57
CA VAL A 409 -20.27 -7.46 9.92
C VAL A 409 -19.42 -6.59 10.84
N ASP A 410 -20.05 -5.88 11.78
CA ASP A 410 -19.32 -5.01 12.69
C ASP A 410 -18.77 -5.80 13.89
N LEU A 411 -17.58 -5.42 14.35
CA LEU A 411 -17.03 -5.95 15.58
C LEU A 411 -17.82 -5.38 16.77
N SER A 412 -18.65 -6.21 17.39
CA SER A 412 -19.53 -5.83 18.49
C SER A 412 -19.84 -7.03 19.39
N TYR A 413 -20.52 -6.80 20.52
CA TYR A 413 -21.03 -7.90 21.35
C TYR A 413 -22.17 -8.70 20.68
N SER A 414 -22.78 -8.20 19.60
CA SER A 414 -23.75 -8.94 18.78
C SER A 414 -23.11 -9.72 17.62
N LEU A 415 -21.76 -9.69 17.49
CA LEU A 415 -21.01 -10.28 16.38
C LEU A 415 -21.45 -11.71 16.05
N ALA A 416 -21.63 -12.58 17.04
CA ALA A 416 -21.99 -13.97 16.78
C ALA A 416 -23.34 -14.12 16.06
N ALA A 417 -24.35 -13.32 16.43
CA ALA A 417 -25.67 -13.36 15.80
C ALA A 417 -25.63 -12.81 14.38
N GLU A 418 -25.00 -11.65 14.18
CA GLU A 418 -24.87 -11.03 12.86
C GLU A 418 -24.03 -11.87 11.90
N LEU A 419 -22.94 -12.47 12.40
CA LEU A 419 -22.08 -13.34 11.62
C LEU A 419 -22.80 -14.62 11.20
N LYS A 420 -23.71 -15.16 12.02
CA LYS A 420 -24.52 -16.33 11.65
C LYS A 420 -25.38 -16.04 10.42
N GLU A 421 -26.07 -14.90 10.42
CA GLU A 421 -26.89 -14.47 9.30
C GLU A 421 -26.04 -14.18 8.06
N ALA A 422 -24.89 -13.54 8.24
CA ALA A 422 -23.96 -13.28 7.14
C ALA A 422 -23.39 -14.58 6.53
N ILE A 423 -23.01 -15.57 7.34
CA ILE A 423 -22.57 -16.89 6.86
C ILE A 423 -23.71 -17.56 6.08
N HIS A 424 -24.93 -17.52 6.60
CA HIS A 424 -26.08 -18.07 5.90
C HIS A 424 -26.31 -17.41 4.53
N GLU A 425 -26.33 -16.08 4.48
CA GLU A 425 -26.51 -15.31 3.23
C GLU A 425 -25.38 -15.62 2.22
N VAL A 426 -24.10 -15.50 2.61
CA VAL A 426 -22.99 -15.72 1.65
C VAL A 426 -22.93 -17.16 1.15
N THR A 427 -23.23 -18.14 1.99
CA THR A 427 -23.14 -19.57 1.61
C THR A 427 -24.36 -20.09 0.85
N THR A 428 -25.49 -19.40 0.90
CA THR A 428 -26.72 -19.81 0.17
C THR A 428 -27.01 -18.96 -1.06
N ASN A 429 -26.46 -17.74 -1.13
CA ASN A 429 -26.63 -16.84 -2.27
C ASN A 429 -25.42 -16.92 -3.20
N SER A 430 -25.58 -17.57 -4.37
CA SER A 430 -24.47 -17.80 -5.30
C SER A 430 -23.81 -16.54 -5.85
N ARG A 431 -24.49 -15.37 -5.78
CA ARG A 431 -23.97 -14.10 -6.29
C ARG A 431 -22.59 -13.75 -5.74
N TYR A 432 -22.32 -14.06 -4.47
CA TYR A 432 -21.05 -13.74 -3.83
C TYR A 432 -19.92 -14.58 -4.41
N ALA A 433 -20.14 -15.89 -4.53
CA ALA A 433 -19.17 -16.82 -5.09
C ALA A 433 -18.96 -16.59 -6.60
N GLU A 434 -20.03 -16.32 -7.35
CA GLU A 434 -19.95 -15.94 -8.76
C GLU A 434 -19.15 -14.66 -8.96
N LYS A 435 -19.41 -13.63 -8.14
CA LYS A 435 -18.67 -12.37 -8.21
C LYS A 435 -17.21 -12.52 -7.79
N ALA A 436 -16.92 -13.35 -6.79
CA ALA A 436 -15.55 -13.67 -6.40
C ALA A 436 -14.79 -14.36 -7.55
N LYS A 437 -15.42 -15.33 -8.24
CA LYS A 437 -14.84 -16.02 -9.41
C LYS A 437 -14.64 -15.07 -10.60
N GLU A 438 -15.58 -14.17 -10.86
CA GLU A 438 -15.44 -13.12 -11.88
C GLU A 438 -14.21 -12.23 -11.59
N LEU A 439 -14.06 -11.78 -10.33
CA LEU A 439 -12.92 -10.96 -9.93
C LEU A 439 -11.60 -11.73 -9.93
N SER A 440 -11.62 -13.02 -9.62
CA SER A 440 -10.45 -13.92 -9.75
C SER A 440 -10.01 -14.02 -11.21
N TYR A 441 -10.95 -14.21 -12.14
CA TYR A 441 -10.67 -14.18 -13.57
C TYR A 441 -10.02 -12.85 -13.97
N ILE A 442 -10.60 -11.71 -13.59
CA ILE A 442 -10.02 -10.37 -13.86
C ILE A 442 -8.64 -10.23 -13.22
N HIS A 443 -8.44 -10.79 -12.03
CA HIS A 443 -7.15 -10.75 -11.34
C HIS A 443 -6.08 -11.53 -12.11
N HIS A 444 -6.43 -12.66 -12.71
CA HIS A 444 -5.50 -13.52 -13.46
C HIS A 444 -5.34 -13.11 -14.91
N ASP A 445 -6.35 -12.47 -15.50
CA ASP A 445 -6.33 -11.92 -16.85
C ASP A 445 -5.50 -10.64 -16.91
N ARG A 446 -4.18 -10.82 -16.92
CA ARG A 446 -3.19 -9.75 -16.96
C ARG A 446 -2.11 -10.07 -17.99
N PRO A 447 -1.50 -9.06 -18.64
CA PRO A 447 -0.49 -9.29 -19.67
C PRO A 447 0.71 -10.10 -19.20
N VAL A 448 1.10 -9.92 -17.93
CA VAL A 448 2.19 -10.67 -17.29
C VAL A 448 1.88 -10.94 -15.82
N LYS A 449 2.45 -12.03 -15.29
CA LYS A 449 2.30 -12.39 -13.87
C LYS A 449 2.96 -11.34 -12.95
N PRO A 450 2.41 -11.08 -11.74
CA PRO A 450 2.90 -9.99 -10.89
C PRO A 450 4.37 -10.12 -10.47
N GLY A 451 4.86 -11.34 -10.22
CA GLY A 451 6.28 -11.56 -9.92
C GLY A 451 7.21 -11.25 -11.10
N VAL A 452 6.77 -11.55 -12.31
CA VAL A 452 7.51 -11.25 -13.56
C VAL A 452 7.51 -9.75 -13.81
N GLU A 453 6.37 -9.08 -13.63
CA GLU A 453 6.25 -7.61 -13.73
C GLU A 453 7.19 -6.90 -12.75
N LEU A 454 7.23 -7.34 -11.48
CA LEU A 454 8.15 -6.82 -10.46
C LEU A 454 9.61 -6.89 -10.95
N VAL A 455 10.06 -8.08 -11.35
CA VAL A 455 11.45 -8.31 -11.80
C VAL A 455 11.78 -7.50 -13.05
N HIS A 456 10.82 -7.38 -13.98
CA HIS A 456 11.00 -6.58 -15.19
C HIS A 456 11.31 -5.12 -14.84
N TRP A 457 10.51 -4.49 -14.00
CA TRP A 457 10.68 -3.07 -13.65
C TRP A 457 11.90 -2.81 -12.78
N VAL A 458 12.24 -3.73 -11.88
CA VAL A 458 13.51 -3.70 -11.14
C VAL A 458 14.69 -3.66 -12.12
N ASN A 459 14.72 -4.59 -13.09
CA ASN A 459 15.77 -4.64 -14.10
C ASN A 459 15.78 -3.40 -15.00
N HIS A 460 14.60 -2.87 -15.35
CA HIS A 460 14.48 -1.66 -16.16
C HIS A 460 15.08 -0.45 -15.45
N VAL A 461 14.78 -0.26 -14.17
CA VAL A 461 15.32 0.83 -13.35
C VAL A 461 16.85 0.74 -13.27
N ILE A 462 17.40 -0.45 -13.02
CA ILE A 462 18.85 -0.68 -12.99
C ILE A 462 19.49 -0.35 -14.34
N LYS A 463 19.00 -0.97 -15.42
CA LYS A 463 19.56 -0.82 -16.78
C LYS A 463 19.49 0.61 -17.32
N THR A 464 18.49 1.37 -16.89
CA THR A 464 18.28 2.76 -17.32
C THR A 464 18.77 3.79 -16.31
N ARG A 465 19.49 3.35 -15.27
CA ARG A 465 20.07 4.20 -14.21
C ARG A 465 19.03 5.13 -13.58
N GLY A 466 17.91 4.55 -13.16
CA GLY A 466 16.86 5.26 -12.43
C GLY A 466 15.60 5.62 -13.24
N ALA A 467 15.47 5.11 -14.47
CA ALA A 467 14.30 5.32 -15.34
C ALA A 467 13.82 6.79 -15.47
N PRO A 468 14.71 7.76 -15.74
CA PRO A 468 14.35 9.19 -15.76
C PRO A 468 13.24 9.54 -16.76
N HIS A 469 13.14 8.78 -17.85
CA HIS A 469 12.11 8.93 -18.89
C HIS A 469 10.68 8.58 -18.43
N LEU A 470 10.51 7.93 -17.28
CA LEU A 470 9.21 7.63 -16.68
C LEU A 470 8.80 8.63 -15.60
N ARG A 471 9.72 9.51 -15.18
CA ARG A 471 9.46 10.48 -14.12
C ARG A 471 8.48 11.55 -14.58
N SER A 472 7.56 11.91 -13.71
CA SER A 472 6.60 12.96 -14.03
C SER A 472 7.28 14.33 -14.04
N PRO A 473 7.08 15.15 -15.08
CA PRO A 473 7.54 16.53 -15.07
C PRO A 473 6.81 17.36 -14.00
N ALA A 474 5.65 16.89 -13.50
CA ALA A 474 4.88 17.59 -12.49
C ALA A 474 5.68 17.87 -11.22
N LEU A 475 6.64 17.03 -10.83
CA LEU A 475 7.48 17.25 -9.63
C LEU A 475 8.24 18.58 -9.69
N HIS A 476 8.63 19.03 -10.87
CA HIS A 476 9.45 20.23 -11.06
C HIS A 476 8.63 21.50 -11.35
N VAL A 477 7.30 21.38 -11.42
CA VAL A 477 6.41 22.53 -11.68
C VAL A 477 5.92 23.13 -10.36
N PRO A 478 6.18 24.44 -10.10
CA PRO A 478 5.66 25.13 -8.92
C PRO A 478 4.14 25.06 -8.79
N PHE A 479 3.64 25.06 -7.56
CA PHE A 479 2.20 24.93 -7.28
C PHE A 479 1.33 26.01 -7.96
N TYR A 480 1.81 27.26 -8.01
CA TYR A 480 1.04 28.34 -8.63
C TYR A 480 0.84 28.15 -10.14
N GLN A 481 1.78 27.49 -10.83
CA GLN A 481 1.66 27.15 -12.26
C GLN A 481 0.73 25.94 -12.45
N LYS A 482 0.83 24.92 -11.59
CA LYS A 482 -0.09 23.75 -11.59
C LYS A 482 -1.55 24.16 -11.45
N MET A 483 -1.79 25.19 -10.64
CA MET A 483 -3.12 25.75 -10.38
C MET A 483 -3.50 26.90 -11.34
N TYR A 484 -2.63 27.22 -12.31
CA TYR A 484 -2.81 28.31 -13.26
C TYR A 484 -3.10 29.68 -12.61
N LEU A 485 -2.56 29.92 -11.40
CA LEU A 485 -2.78 31.17 -10.66
C LEU A 485 -2.08 32.35 -11.32
N ASP A 486 -0.95 32.10 -11.97
CA ASP A 486 -0.24 33.06 -12.81
C ASP A 486 -1.09 33.47 -14.04
N LEU A 487 -1.67 32.52 -14.76
CA LEU A 487 -2.59 32.80 -15.86
C LEU A 487 -3.85 33.51 -15.39
N ALA A 488 -4.41 33.10 -14.25
CA ALA A 488 -5.56 33.77 -13.65
C ALA A 488 -5.22 35.23 -13.29
N ALA A 489 -4.04 35.50 -12.74
CA ALA A 489 -3.57 36.85 -12.46
C ALA A 489 -3.47 37.69 -13.74
N VAL A 490 -2.95 37.13 -14.84
CA VAL A 490 -2.91 37.80 -16.15
C VAL A 490 -4.33 38.14 -16.64
N LEU A 491 -5.28 37.22 -16.55
CA LEU A 491 -6.67 37.47 -16.95
C LEU A 491 -7.32 38.59 -16.11
N VAL A 492 -7.07 38.61 -14.80
CA VAL A 492 -7.56 39.69 -13.91
C VAL A 492 -6.96 41.04 -14.30
N ILE A 493 -5.65 41.09 -14.56
CA ILE A 493 -4.96 42.32 -15.00
C ILE A 493 -5.54 42.82 -16.33
N LEU A 494 -5.72 41.95 -17.32
CA LEU A 494 -6.30 42.29 -18.62
C LEU A 494 -7.75 42.79 -18.49
N PHE A 495 -8.55 42.15 -17.64
CA PHE A 495 -9.92 42.58 -17.36
C PHE A 495 -9.95 43.99 -16.74
N LEU A 496 -9.11 44.27 -15.74
CA LEU A 496 -9.01 45.58 -15.10
C LEU A 496 -8.52 46.65 -16.07
N ALA A 497 -7.50 46.35 -16.88
CA ALA A 497 -7.00 47.25 -17.92
C ALA A 497 -8.09 47.56 -18.96
N GLY A 498 -8.82 46.55 -19.42
CA GLY A 498 -9.96 46.69 -20.33
C GLY A 498 -11.05 47.60 -19.75
N ARG A 499 -11.39 47.46 -18.45
CA ARG A 499 -12.33 48.36 -17.78
C ARG A 499 -11.83 49.80 -17.73
N ILE A 500 -10.54 50.03 -17.50
CA ILE A 500 -9.95 51.37 -17.48
C ILE A 500 -10.00 52.00 -18.87
N VAL A 501 -9.61 51.25 -19.91
CA VAL A 501 -9.67 51.70 -21.31
C VAL A 501 -11.10 52.03 -21.69
N LEU A 502 -12.07 51.15 -21.39
CA LEU A 502 -13.48 51.38 -21.68
C LEU A 502 -14.00 52.63 -20.96
N LYS A 503 -13.66 52.84 -19.68
CA LYS A 503 -14.01 54.08 -18.95
C LYS A 503 -13.43 55.31 -19.64
N LYS A 504 -12.16 55.27 -20.07
CA LYS A 504 -11.52 56.39 -20.78
C LYS A 504 -12.17 56.67 -22.14
N VAL A 505 -12.48 55.63 -22.92
CA VAL A 505 -13.17 55.75 -24.21
C VAL A 505 -14.58 56.32 -24.01
N CYS A 506 -15.36 55.78 -23.08
CA CYS A 506 -16.69 56.31 -22.74
C CYS A 506 -16.62 57.78 -22.28
N ALA A 507 -15.65 58.15 -21.43
CA ALA A 507 -15.45 59.53 -21.01
C ALA A 507 -15.09 60.44 -22.19
N ALA A 508 -14.22 59.99 -23.11
CA ALA A 508 -13.84 60.75 -24.30
C ALA A 508 -15.02 60.94 -25.27
N VAL A 509 -15.85 59.91 -25.48
CA VAL A 509 -17.07 59.97 -26.31
C VAL A 509 -18.12 60.89 -25.67
N CYS A 510 -18.35 60.80 -24.36
CA CYS A 510 -19.26 61.68 -23.64
C CYS A 510 -18.79 63.14 -23.61
N SER A 511 -17.48 63.39 -23.52
CA SER A 511 -16.90 64.73 -23.59
C SER A 511 -17.08 65.37 -24.98
N LYS A 512 -16.86 64.61 -26.07
CA LYS A 512 -17.16 65.06 -27.44
C LYS A 512 -18.63 65.41 -27.63
N LYS A 513 -19.56 64.65 -27.04
CA LYS A 513 -21.00 64.93 -27.12
C LYS A 513 -21.40 66.25 -26.46
N LYS A 514 -20.74 66.66 -25.36
CA LYS A 514 -20.98 67.97 -24.71
C LYS A 514 -20.43 69.15 -25.52
N SER A 515 -19.35 68.97 -26.28
CA SER A 515 -18.80 70.02 -27.15
C SER A 515 -19.64 70.29 -28.41
N GLY A 516 -20.46 69.32 -28.85
CA GLY A 516 -21.33 69.46 -30.04
C GLY A 516 -22.67 70.19 -29.80
N THR A 517 -23.05 70.45 -28.55
CA THR A 517 -24.32 71.12 -28.19
C THR A 517 -24.19 72.63 -27.92
N GLY A 518 -23.00 73.22 -28.07
CA GLY A 518 -22.76 74.66 -27.86
C GLY A 518 -22.98 75.57 -29.08
N GLY A 519 -23.45 75.04 -30.21
CA GLY A 519 -23.50 75.75 -31.50
C GLY A 519 -24.90 75.85 -32.12
N LYS A 520 -25.86 76.52 -31.45
CA LYS A 520 -27.01 77.15 -32.14
C LYS A 520 -27.32 78.50 -31.48
N LYS A 521 -26.76 79.56 -32.07
CA LYS A 521 -27.18 80.96 -31.90
C LYS A 521 -28.68 81.09 -32.17
N LYS A 522 -29.40 81.80 -31.29
CA LYS A 522 -30.58 82.59 -31.68
C LYS A 522 -30.10 84.04 -31.84
N ASN A 523 -30.08 84.51 -33.08
CA ASN A 523 -30.03 85.94 -33.39
C ASN A 523 -31.40 86.54 -33.06
N ASN A 524 -31.40 87.69 -32.39
CA ASN A 524 -32.36 88.77 -32.63
C ASN A 524 -31.54 90.06 -32.70
#